data_AF-A0A973X8D3-F1
#
_entry.id   AF-A0A973X8D3-F1
#
_cell.length_a   1.000
_cell.length_b   1.000
_cell.length_c   1.000
_cell.angle_alpha   90.00
_cell.angle_beta   90.00
_cell.angle_gamma   90.00
#
_symmetry.space_group_name_H-M   'P 1'
#
loop_
_entity.id
_entity.type
_entity.pdbx_description
1 polymer ?
#
loop_
_entity_poly.entity_id
_entity_poly.type
_entity_poly.pdbx_seq_one_letter_code
_entity_poly.pdbx_strand_id
1 'polypeptide(L)'
;MIYLDSSVALAYLLAEDRSPPDELWDEQLVSSRLLECEVWNRINAQQLHDSHGDAVRNLIGRVAMIEMVGPVLTRSLQAFPVPVRTLDAIHLGAMEFIRAQKQLVQLASYDQRLIAAARLLGISEWNASR
;
A
#
# COMPACT_ATOMS: atom_id res chain seq x y z
N MET A 1 11.18 -6.28 -2.44
CA MET A 1 10.07 -5.50 -3.03
C MET A 1 9.41 -4.68 -1.95
N ILE A 2 8.83 -3.54 -2.32
CA ILE A 2 8.22 -2.59 -1.39
C ILE A 2 6.72 -2.57 -1.60
N TYR A 3 5.98 -2.85 -0.53
CA TYR A 3 4.54 -2.74 -0.52
C TYR A 3 4.13 -1.28 -0.34
N LEU A 4 3.53 -0.70 -1.37
CA LEU A 4 3.07 0.69 -1.38
C LEU A 4 1.65 0.79 -0.84
N ASP A 5 1.47 1.50 0.25
CA ASP A 5 0.16 1.85 0.79
C ASP A 5 -0.40 3.15 0.17
N SER A 6 -1.72 3.33 0.20
CA SER A 6 -2.39 4.48 -0.42
C SER A 6 -1.98 5.81 0.21
N SER A 7 -1.65 5.84 1.50
CA SER A 7 -1.18 7.07 2.16
C SER A 7 0.10 7.65 1.53
N VAL A 8 1.03 6.80 1.07
CA VAL A 8 2.26 7.24 0.40
C VAL A 8 1.99 7.63 -1.05
N ALA A 9 1.17 6.84 -1.75
CA ALA A 9 0.75 7.15 -3.12
C ALA A 9 0.04 8.52 -3.21
N LEU A 10 -0.86 8.79 -2.26
CA LEU A 10 -1.60 10.05 -2.22
C LEU A 10 -0.72 11.23 -1.85
N ALA A 11 0.19 11.05 -0.90
CA ALA A 11 1.10 12.12 -0.52
C ALA A 11 2.00 12.57 -1.69
N TYR A 12 2.43 11.62 -2.52
CA TYR A 12 3.13 11.90 -3.78
C TYR A 12 2.25 12.62 -4.80
N LEU A 13 1.04 12.10 -5.05
CA LEU A 13 0.15 12.64 -6.09
C LEU A 13 -0.37 14.04 -5.76
N LEU A 14 -0.58 14.33 -4.47
CA LEU A 14 -1.17 15.58 -4.00
C LEU A 14 -0.11 16.60 -3.53
N ALA A 15 1.17 16.26 -3.63
CA ALA A 15 2.28 17.07 -3.12
C ALA A 15 2.04 17.54 -1.67
N GLU A 16 1.64 16.61 -0.81
CA GLU A 16 1.43 16.90 0.63
C GLU A 16 2.77 17.23 1.31
N ASP A 17 2.73 17.88 2.49
CA ASP A 17 3.92 18.30 3.27
C ASP A 17 4.93 17.16 3.52
N ARG A 18 4.48 15.91 3.43
CA ARG A 18 5.30 14.71 3.53
C ARG A 18 5.37 14.00 2.17
N SER A 19 6.42 14.26 1.40
CA SER A 19 6.67 13.54 0.15
C SER A 19 7.52 12.28 0.39
N PRO A 20 7.22 11.14 -0.25
CA PRO A 20 8.16 10.03 -0.30
C PRO A 20 9.44 10.46 -1.02
N PRO A 21 10.60 9.97 -0.58
CA PRO A 21 11.87 10.30 -1.19
C PRO A 21 12.03 9.54 -2.52
N ASP A 22 12.82 10.10 -3.44
CA ASP A 22 12.87 9.64 -4.83
C ASP A 22 13.32 8.17 -4.96
N GLU A 23 14.16 7.69 -4.04
CA GLU A 23 14.68 6.32 -4.02
C GLU A 23 13.56 5.28 -3.89
N LEU A 24 12.41 5.63 -3.32
CA LEU A 24 11.25 4.72 -3.28
C LEU A 24 10.82 4.29 -4.68
N TRP A 25 10.91 5.20 -5.64
CA TRP A 25 10.37 5.02 -6.99
C TRP A 25 11.28 4.18 -7.88
N ASP A 26 12.52 3.95 -7.44
CA ASP A 26 13.50 3.06 -8.09
C ASP A 26 13.34 1.60 -7.63
N GLU A 27 12.58 1.36 -6.56
CA GLU A 27 12.32 0.03 -6.03
C GLU A 27 11.26 -0.73 -6.82
N GLN A 28 11.26 -2.06 -6.68
CA GLN A 28 10.15 -2.88 -7.17
C GLN A 28 8.92 -2.67 -6.27
N LEU A 29 7.96 -1.89 -6.75
CA LEU A 29 6.71 -1.57 -6.05
C LEU A 29 5.63 -2.63 -6.28
N VAL A 30 4.96 -2.99 -5.20
CA VAL A 30 3.80 -3.90 -5.21
C VAL A 30 2.71 -3.31 -4.32
N SER A 31 1.44 -3.59 -4.60
CA SER A 31 0.35 -3.33 -3.66
C SER A 31 -0.82 -4.25 -3.91
N SER A 32 -1.83 -4.24 -3.04
CA SER A 32 -3.10 -4.87 -3.37
C SER A 32 -3.87 -4.02 -4.37
N ARG A 33 -4.77 -4.65 -5.14
CA ARG A 33 -5.70 -3.96 -6.04
C ARG A 33 -6.53 -2.88 -5.34
N LEU A 34 -6.66 -2.95 -4.01
CA LEU A 34 -7.32 -1.93 -3.20
C LEU A 34 -6.65 -0.55 -3.30
N LEU A 35 -5.33 -0.47 -3.55
CA LEU A 35 -4.61 0.79 -3.75
C LEU A 35 -5.27 1.66 -4.82
N GLU A 36 -5.63 1.06 -5.96
CA GLU A 36 -6.27 1.76 -7.07
C GLU A 36 -7.61 2.36 -6.63
N CYS A 37 -8.43 1.58 -5.92
CA CYS A 37 -9.72 2.04 -5.40
C CYS A 37 -9.56 3.19 -4.40
N GLU A 38 -8.63 3.07 -3.44
CA GLU A 38 -8.42 4.08 -2.41
C GLU A 38 -7.90 5.40 -2.99
N VAL A 39 -6.94 5.32 -3.92
CA VAL A 39 -6.39 6.50 -4.61
C VAL A 39 -7.49 7.20 -5.41
N TRP A 40 -8.22 6.47 -6.26
CA TRP A 40 -9.29 7.07 -7.07
C TRP A 40 -10.42 7.64 -6.22
N ASN A 41 -10.84 6.93 -5.17
CA ASN A 41 -11.87 7.44 -4.27
C ASN A 41 -11.45 8.75 -3.62
N ARG A 42 -10.17 8.87 -3.22
CA ARG A 42 -9.65 10.10 -2.63
C ARG A 42 -9.54 11.24 -3.64
N ILE A 43 -9.06 10.97 -4.86
CA ILE A 43 -8.96 11.96 -5.94
C ILE A 43 -10.35 12.48 -6.34
N ASN A 44 -11.32 11.58 -6.47
CA ASN A 44 -12.71 11.93 -6.79
C ASN A 44 -13.37 12.73 -5.66
N ALA A 45 -13.14 12.35 -4.39
CA ALA A 45 -13.64 13.09 -3.24
C ALA A 45 -13.11 14.53 -3.18
N GLN A 46 -11.94 14.79 -3.74
CA GLN A 46 -11.36 16.13 -3.88
C GLN A 46 -11.69 16.82 -5.22
N GLN A 47 -12.47 16.17 -6.09
CA GLN A 47 -12.80 16.65 -7.44
C GLN A 47 -11.58 16.86 -8.35
N LEU A 48 -10.48 16.14 -8.09
CA LEU A 48 -9.19 16.31 -8.77
C LEU A 48 -9.00 15.39 -9.99
N HIS A 49 -10.03 14.64 -10.37
CA HIS A 49 -9.97 13.65 -11.46
C HIS A 49 -9.43 14.19 -12.80
N ASP A 50 -9.86 15.38 -13.22
CA ASP A 50 -9.43 15.97 -14.50
C ASP A 50 -7.95 16.40 -14.49
N SER A 51 -7.45 16.87 -13.34
CA SER A 51 -6.08 17.37 -13.22
C SER A 51 -5.07 16.29 -12.84
N HIS A 52 -5.49 15.26 -12.09
CA HIS A 52 -4.58 14.23 -11.55
C HIS A 52 -4.79 12.86 -12.19
N GLY A 53 -5.79 12.68 -13.05
CA GLY A 53 -6.16 11.36 -13.57
C GLY A 53 -5.04 10.66 -14.32
N ASP A 54 -4.27 11.37 -15.14
CA ASP A 54 -3.11 10.80 -15.82
C ASP A 54 -1.98 10.45 -14.86
N ALA A 55 -1.71 11.30 -13.86
CA ALA A 55 -0.72 11.01 -12.83
C ALA A 55 -1.08 9.76 -12.01
N VAL A 56 -2.35 9.60 -11.64
CA VAL A 56 -2.87 8.40 -10.96
C VAL A 56 -2.65 7.16 -11.84
N ARG A 57 -3.08 7.20 -13.11
CA ARG A 57 -2.91 6.06 -14.04
C ARG A 57 -1.43 5.70 -14.22
N ASN A 58 -0.57 6.69 -14.37
CA ASN A 58 0.88 6.49 -14.51
C ASN A 58 1.49 5.85 -13.26
N LEU A 59 1.11 6.30 -12.06
CA LEU A 59 1.56 5.70 -10.81
C LEU A 59 1.09 4.25 -10.69
N ILE A 60 -0.22 4.02 -10.87
CA ILE A 60 -0.82 2.68 -10.79
C ILE A 60 -0.18 1.72 -11.80
N GLY A 61 0.10 2.18 -13.02
CA GLY A 61 0.76 1.36 -14.06
C GLY A 61 2.19 0.93 -13.72
N ARG A 62 2.86 1.57 -12.75
CA ARG A 62 4.21 1.21 -12.29
C ARG A 62 4.20 0.22 -11.11
N VAL A 63 3.05 0.00 -10.48
CA VAL A 63 2.91 -0.85 -9.29
C VAL A 63 2.40 -2.23 -9.70
N ALA A 64 3.12 -3.28 -9.30
CA ALA A 64 2.62 -4.64 -9.47
C ALA A 64 1.42 -4.87 -8.56
N MET A 65 0.27 -5.28 -9.12
CA MET A 65 -0.96 -5.44 -8.35
C MET A 65 -1.20 -6.87 -7.92
N ILE A 66 -1.49 -7.04 -6.62
CA ILE A 66 -1.99 -8.27 -6.02
C ILE A 66 -3.51 -8.19 -6.02
N GLU A 67 -4.13 -9.06 -6.81
CA GLU A 67 -5.58 -9.17 -6.85
C GLU A 67 -6.16 -9.63 -5.50
N MET A 68 -7.41 -9.25 -5.21
CA MET A 68 -8.17 -9.67 -4.03
C MET A 68 -8.67 -11.12 -4.18
N VAL A 69 -7.73 -12.04 -4.38
CA VAL A 69 -8.00 -13.47 -4.56
C VAL A 69 -8.32 -14.16 -3.24
N GLY A 70 -8.88 -15.37 -3.32
CA GLY A 70 -9.27 -16.18 -2.16
C GLY A 70 -8.24 -16.21 -1.03
N PRO A 71 -6.96 -16.57 -1.28
CA PRO A 71 -5.94 -16.58 -0.22
C PRO A 71 -5.74 -15.25 0.51
N VAL A 72 -5.78 -14.11 -0.21
CA VAL A 72 -5.67 -12.78 0.39
C VAL A 72 -6.85 -12.52 1.31
N LEU A 73 -8.07 -12.72 0.80
CA LEU A 73 -9.30 -12.48 1.55
C LEU A 73 -9.44 -13.43 2.75
N THR A 74 -9.12 -14.72 2.58
CA THR A 74 -9.12 -15.69 3.67
C THR A 74 -8.18 -15.26 4.79
N ARG A 75 -6.98 -14.76 4.46
CA ARG A 75 -6.06 -14.22 5.48
C ARG A 75 -6.64 -12.99 6.17
N SER A 76 -7.32 -12.10 5.44
CA SER A 76 -7.95 -10.89 6.00
C SER A 76 -9.08 -11.16 6.98
N LEU A 77 -9.70 -12.35 6.93
CA LEU A 77 -10.75 -12.76 7.87
C LEU A 77 -10.20 -13.34 9.19
N GLN A 78 -8.90 -13.63 9.27
CA GLN A 78 -8.27 -14.18 10.46
C GLN A 78 -7.91 -13.09 11.47
N ALA A 79 -7.77 -13.49 12.73
CA ALA A 79 -7.34 -12.57 13.78
C ALA A 79 -5.96 -11.95 13.47
N PHE A 80 -5.80 -10.67 13.85
CA PHE A 80 -4.54 -9.96 13.80
C PHE A 80 -4.02 -9.72 15.23
N PRO A 81 -2.70 -9.50 15.42
CA PRO A 81 -2.13 -9.24 16.74
C PRO A 81 -2.71 -7.99 17.44
N VAL A 82 -3.30 -7.08 16.67
CA VAL A 82 -4.01 -5.89 17.11
C VAL A 82 -5.31 -5.73 16.32
N PRO A 83 -6.31 -4.99 16.82
CA PRO A 83 -7.48 -4.63 16.03
C PRO A 83 -7.07 -3.85 14.77
N VAL A 84 -7.59 -4.28 13.62
CA VAL A 84 -7.33 -3.65 12.31
C VAL A 84 -8.66 -3.32 11.61
N ARG A 85 -8.66 -2.30 10.76
CA ARG A 85 -9.83 -1.98 9.92
C ARG A 85 -9.90 -2.96 8.75
N THR A 86 -11.07 -3.04 8.11
CA THR A 86 -11.30 -3.97 7.00
C THR A 86 -10.32 -3.77 5.84
N LEU A 87 -10.03 -2.53 5.46
CA LEU A 87 -9.11 -2.22 4.36
C LEU A 87 -7.66 -2.54 4.75
N ASP A 88 -7.23 -2.17 5.96
CA ASP A 88 -5.93 -2.56 6.51
C ASP A 88 -5.75 -4.09 6.50
N ALA A 89 -6.79 -4.86 6.85
CA ALA A 89 -6.76 -6.31 6.84
C ALA A 89 -6.51 -6.89 5.42
N ILE A 90 -6.99 -6.22 4.38
CA ILE A 90 -6.74 -6.60 2.98
C ILE A 90 -5.30 -6.30 2.60
N HIS A 91 -4.76 -5.13 2.97
CA HIS A 91 -3.36 -4.81 2.75
C HIS A 91 -2.42 -5.80 3.46
N LEU A 92 -2.68 -6.10 4.72
CA LEU A 92 -1.93 -7.08 5.50
C LEU A 92 -2.06 -8.50 4.92
N GLY A 93 -3.26 -8.88 4.47
CA GLY A 93 -3.50 -10.15 3.78
C GLY A 93 -2.69 -10.30 2.49
N ALA A 94 -2.57 -9.23 1.71
CA ALA A 94 -1.76 -9.20 0.49
C ALA A 94 -0.25 -9.31 0.80
N MET A 95 0.25 -8.63 1.84
CA MET A 95 1.64 -8.78 2.28
C MET A 95 1.96 -10.20 2.76
N GLU A 96 1.05 -10.82 3.52
CA GLU A 96 1.19 -12.22 3.96
C GLU A 96 1.13 -13.20 2.77
N PHE A 97 0.33 -12.90 1.73
CA PHE A 97 0.29 -13.68 0.49
C PHE A 97 1.63 -13.64 -0.27
N ILE A 98 2.33 -12.50 -0.27
CA ILE A 98 3.71 -12.39 -0.80
C ILE A 98 4.66 -13.27 0.03
N ARG A 99 4.60 -13.15 1.36
CA ARG A 99 5.49 -13.90 2.27
C ARG A 99 5.27 -15.41 2.22
N ALA A 100 4.05 -15.87 2.00
CA ALA A 100 3.73 -17.28 1.78
C ALA A 100 4.47 -17.87 0.57
N GLN A 101 4.85 -17.03 -0.40
CA GLN A 101 5.67 -17.40 -1.56
C GLN A 101 7.18 -17.25 -1.29
N LYS A 102 7.58 -17.09 -0.02
CA LYS A 102 8.96 -16.91 0.44
C LYS A 102 9.64 -15.64 -0.09
N GLN A 103 8.86 -14.64 -0.48
CA GLN A 103 9.35 -13.34 -0.91
C GLN A 103 9.48 -12.39 0.29
N LEU A 104 10.50 -11.52 0.27
CA LEU A 104 10.68 -10.47 1.26
C LEU A 104 9.93 -9.20 0.83
N VAL A 105 9.15 -8.65 1.76
CA VAL A 105 8.38 -7.42 1.56
C VAL A 105 8.58 -6.47 2.73
N GLN A 106 8.74 -5.19 2.42
CA GLN A 106 8.74 -4.09 3.39
C GLN A 106 7.57 -3.15 3.08
N LEU A 107 7.02 -2.50 4.10
CA LEU A 107 5.86 -1.61 3.96
C LEU A 107 6.30 -0.15 3.85
N ALA A 108 5.92 0.53 2.77
CA ALA A 108 5.94 1.99 2.68
C ALA A 108 4.54 2.53 2.97
N SER A 109 4.34 3.11 4.16
CA SER A 109 3.07 3.71 4.58
C SER A 109 3.32 4.91 5.49
N TYR A 110 2.39 5.87 5.49
CA TYR A 110 2.32 6.95 6.48
C TYR A 110 1.23 6.72 7.53
N ASP A 111 0.41 5.66 7.38
CA ASP A 111 -0.54 5.24 8.40
C ASP A 111 0.17 4.46 9.52
N GLN A 112 0.32 5.12 10.67
CA GLN A 112 0.96 4.53 11.86
C GLN A 112 0.25 3.28 12.39
N ARG A 113 -1.07 3.15 12.17
CA ARG A 113 -1.83 1.97 12.58
C ARG A 113 -1.47 0.77 11.71
N LEU A 114 -1.41 0.97 10.39
CA LEU A 114 -1.02 -0.08 9.45
C LEU A 114 0.43 -0.51 9.69
N ILE A 115 1.34 0.45 9.89
CA ILE A 115 2.75 0.19 10.22
C ILE A 115 2.87 -0.63 11.52
N ALA A 116 2.14 -0.25 12.57
CA ALA A 116 2.17 -0.98 13.84
C ALA A 116 1.68 -2.43 13.68
N ALA A 117 0.58 -2.64 12.95
CA ALA A 117 0.06 -3.98 12.68
C ALA A 117 1.04 -4.83 11.86
N ALA A 118 1.64 -4.25 10.80
CA ALA A 118 2.63 -4.92 9.97
C ALA A 118 3.88 -5.33 10.76
N ARG A 119 4.39 -4.44 11.63
CA ARG A 119 5.54 -4.73 12.50
C ARG A 119 5.28 -5.93 13.43
N LEU A 120 4.08 -6.02 14.01
CA LEU A 120 3.71 -7.15 14.86
C LEU A 120 3.57 -8.49 14.10
N LEU A 121 3.35 -8.43 12.78
CA LEU A 121 3.43 -9.61 11.90
C LEU A 121 4.87 -9.92 11.44
N GLY A 122 5.86 -9.12 11.83
CA GLY A 122 7.25 -9.26 11.39
C GLY A 122 7.53 -8.68 10.01
N ILE A 123 6.67 -7.78 9.51
CA ILE A 123 6.90 -7.02 8.28
C ILE A 123 7.54 -5.68 8.66
N SER A 124 8.75 -5.42 8.17
CA SER A 124 9.45 -4.17 8.46
C SER A 124 8.90 -3.01 7.62
N GLU A 125 8.90 -1.81 8.19
CA GLU A 125 8.70 -0.57 7.44
C GLU A 125 9.89 -0.32 6.51
N TRP A 126 9.62 0.17 5.30
CA TRP A 126 10.63 0.65 4.39
C TRP A 126 11.09 2.05 4.80
N ASN A 127 12.39 2.28 4.74
CA ASN A 127 13.00 3.58 5.00
C ASN A 127 14.14 3.77 4.00
N ALA A 128 14.26 4.95 3.39
CA ALA A 128 15.28 5.29 2.39
C ALA A 128 16.73 5.34 2.93
N SER A 129 16.96 4.94 4.18
CA SER A 129 18.27 5.07 4.86
C SER A 129 18.68 3.78 5.56
N ARG A 130 18.79 2.71 4.79
CA ARG A 130 19.67 1.57 5.07
C ARG A 130 20.52 1.25 3.85
#